data_AF-A0A352NKI6-F1
#
_entry.id   AF-A0A352NKI6-F1
#
_cell.length_a   1.000
_cell.length_b   1.000
_cell.length_c   1.000
_cell.angle_alpha   90.00
_cell.angle_beta   90.00
_cell.angle_gamma   90.00
#
_symmetry.space_group_name_H-M   'P 1'
#
loop_
_entity.id
_entity.type
_entity.pdbx_description
1 polymer ?
#
loop_
_entity_poly.entity_id
_entity_poly.type
_entity_poly.pdbx_seq_one_letter_code
_entity_poly.pdbx_strand_id
1 'polypeptide(L)' 'LSRVLLLPLVAGISYEALKLSGKYATTPLCRFFIAPGLWLQKLTTGQPDDAQVEVAIAALGAVLKEGNYNVK' A
#
# COMPACT_ATOMS: atom_id res chain seq x y z
N LEU A 1 -21.16 -14.50 9.14
CA LEU A 1 -21.47 -13.14 9.66
C LEU A 1 -20.45 -12.61 10.67
N SER A 2 -20.09 -13.35 11.74
CA SER A 2 -19.20 -12.89 12.82
C SER A 2 -17.81 -12.36 12.37
N ARG A 3 -17.22 -12.89 11.30
CA ARG A 3 -15.91 -12.43 10.77
C ARG A 3 -15.97 -11.09 10.05
N VAL A 4 -17.14 -10.69 9.54
CA VAL A 4 -17.30 -9.46 8.74
C VAL A 4 -17.56 -8.25 9.64
N LEU A 5 -18.18 -8.45 10.80
CA LEU A 5 -18.50 -7.36 11.73
C LEU A 5 -17.26 -6.77 12.41
N LEU A 6 -16.20 -7.57 12.56
CA LEU A 6 -14.92 -7.13 13.12
C LEU A 6 -14.03 -6.41 12.10
N LEU A 7 -14.29 -6.56 10.80
CA LEU A 7 -13.54 -5.88 9.74
C LEU A 7 -13.52 -4.35 9.91
N PRO A 8 -14.65 -3.64 10.04
CA PRO A 8 -14.63 -2.18 10.18
C PRO A 8 -13.92 -1.74 11.46
N LEU A 9 -14.04 -2.50 12.56
CA LEU A 9 -13.38 -2.19 13.82
C LEU A 9 -11.85 -2.32 13.70
N VAL A 10 -11.38 -3.46 13.19
CA VAL A 10 -9.94 -3.72 13.00
C VAL A 10 -9.36 -2.76 11.98
N ALA A 11 -10.05 -2.54 10.85
CA ALA A 11 -9.61 -1.61 9.81
C ALA A 11 -9.57 -0.17 10.33
N GLY A 12 -10.57 0.28 11.08
CA GLY A 12 -10.62 1.62 11.68
C GLY A 12 -9.47 1.85 12.67
N ILE A 13 -9.27 0.91 13.59
CA ILE A 13 -8.16 0.99 14.57
C ILE A 13 -6.81 0.96 13.86
N SER A 14 -6.64 0.07 12.87
CA SER A 14 -5.39 -0.04 12.10
C SER A 14 -5.10 1.24 11.31
N TYR A 15 -6.14 1.86 10.73
CA TYR A 15 -6.01 3.12 10.00
C TYR A 15 -5.56 4.27 10.91
N GLU A 16 -6.18 4.43 12.09
CA GLU A 16 -5.78 5.47 13.03
C GLU A 16 -4.37 5.23 13.58
N ALA A 17 -3.99 3.98 13.85
CA ALA A 17 -2.63 3.63 14.24
C ALA A 17 -1.60 4.01 13.17
N LEU A 18 -1.90 3.73 11.89
CA LEU A 18 -1.03 4.10 10.77
C LEU A 18 -0.93 5.62 10.60
N LYS A 19 -2.05 6.33 10.72
CA LYS A 19 -2.12 7.80 10.63
C LYS A 19 -1.35 8.47 11.77
N LEU A 20 -1.46 7.96 12.99
CA LEU A 20 -0.68 8.43 14.15
C LEU A 20 0.82 8.17 13.94
N SER A 21 1.18 6.98 13.45
CA SER A 21 2.55 6.64 13.07
C SER A 21 3.14 7.67 12.10
N GLY A 22 2.40 8.05 11.05
CA GLY A 22 2.83 9.10 10.12
C GLY A 22 2.94 10.49 10.78
N LYS A 23 1.97 10.87 11.62
CA LYS A 23 1.93 12.17 12.31
C LYS A 23 3.09 12.37 13.29
N TYR A 24 3.51 11.31 13.98
CA TYR A 24 4.59 11.35 14.97
C TYR A 24 5.92 10.78 14.45
N ALA A 25 6.06 10.60 13.13
CA ALA A 25 7.27 10.04 12.52
C ALA A 25 8.56 10.85 12.81
N THR A 26 8.43 12.13 13.19
CA THR A 26 9.54 13.01 13.54
C THR A 26 10.03 12.85 14.99
N THR A 27 9.23 12.24 15.87
CA THR A 27 9.64 11.98 17.26
C THR A 27 10.57 10.75 17.31
N PRO A 28 11.73 10.83 17.98
CA PRO A 28 12.75 9.76 17.95
C PRO A 28 12.23 8.41 18.47
N LEU A 29 11.36 8.42 19.49
CA LEU A 29 10.75 7.20 20.02
C LEU A 29 9.78 6.54 19.03
N CYS A 30 8.89 7.32 18.41
CA CYS A 30 8.00 6.80 17.37
C CYS A 30 8.78 6.30 16.14
N ARG A 31 9.83 7.01 15.72
CA ARG A 31 10.68 6.60 14.61
C ARG A 31 11.32 5.23 14.84
N PHE A 32 11.70 4.89 16.08
CA PHE A 32 12.22 3.58 16.43
C PHE A 32 11.18 2.46 16.21
N PHE A 33 9.93 2.67 16.63
CA PHE A 33 8.85 1.69 16.42
C PHE A 33 8.45 1.53 14.94
N ILE A 34 8.56 2.60 14.15
CA ILE A 34 8.16 2.60 12.72
C ILE A 34 9.30 2.10 11.81
N ALA A 35 10.56 2.27 12.22
CA ALA A 35 11.75 1.88 11.47
C ALA A 35 11.71 0.46 10.89
N PRO A 36 11.36 -0.61 11.63
CA PRO A 36 11.32 -1.96 11.05
C PRO A 36 10.30 -2.09 9.92
N GLY A 37 9.14 -1.44 10.03
CA GLY A 37 8.14 -1.40 8.97
C GLY A 37 8.66 -0.69 7.71
N LEU A 38 9.36 0.43 7.88
CA LEU A 38 9.97 1.16 6.77
C LEU A 38 11.12 0.38 6.11
N TRP A 39 11.89 -0.41 6.87
CA TRP A 39 12.92 -1.27 6.29
C TRP A 39 12.33 -2.37 5.42
N LEU A 40 11.23 -2.99 5.86
CA LEU A 40 10.50 -3.96 5.06
C LEU A 40 9.90 -3.32 3.80
N GLN A 41 9.35 -2.12 3.91
CA GLN A 41 8.87 -1.37 2.74
C GLN A 41 10.01 -1.10 1.76
N LYS A 42 11.17 -0.64 2.23
CA LYS A 42 12.33 -0.40 1.36
C LYS A 42 12.82 -1.65 0.62
N LEU A 43 12.61 -2.84 1.18
CA LEU A 43 12.92 -4.10 0.50
C LEU A 43 11.98 -4.36 -0.68
N THR A 44 10.72 -3.92 -0.61
CA THR A 44 9.68 -4.24 -1.60
C THR A 44 9.28 -3.08 -2.50
N THR A 45 9.61 -1.83 -2.15
CA THR A 45 9.20 -0.60 -2.85
C THR A 45 10.40 0.13 -3.46
N GLY A 46 11.35 -0.61 -4.02
CA GLY A 46 12.43 -0.02 -4.81
C GLY A 46 11.91 0.63 -6.09
N GLN A 47 12.69 1.54 -6.68
CA GLN A 47 12.40 2.06 -8.01
C GLN A 47 12.41 0.90 -9.02
N PRO A 48 11.34 0.69 -9.80
CA PRO A 48 11.33 -0.38 -10.80
C PRO A 48 12.31 -0.08 -11.94
N ASP A 49 12.84 -1.13 -12.54
CA ASP A 49 13.58 -1.00 -13.80
C ASP A 49 12.62 -0.79 -15.00
N ASP A 50 13.17 -0.35 -16.13
CA ASP A 50 12.37 -0.03 -17.33
C ASP A 50 11.59 -1.26 -17.85
N ALA A 51 12.13 -2.48 -17.70
CA ALA A 51 11.47 -3.70 -18.14
C ALA A 51 10.26 -4.05 -17.27
N GLN A 52 10.36 -3.83 -15.94
CA GLN A 52 9.25 -3.98 -15.02
C GLN A 52 8.13 -2.98 -15.33
N VAL A 53 8.47 -1.75 -15.72
CA VAL A 53 7.51 -0.73 -16.14
C VAL A 53 6.78 -1.16 -17.42
N GLU A 54 7.50 -1.68 -18.42
CA GLU A 54 6.91 -2.17 -19.67
C GLU A 54 5.90 -3.32 -19.42
N VAL A 55 6.28 -4.31 -18.62
CA VAL A 55 5.40 -5.43 -18.25
C VAL A 55 4.17 -4.93 -17.49
N ALA A 56 4.33 -3.97 -16.58
CA ALA A 56 3.21 -3.39 -15.84
C ALA A 56 2.21 -2.68 -16.76
N ILE A 57 2.70 -1.93 -17.76
CA ILE A 57 1.85 -1.26 -18.76
C ILE A 57 1.11 -2.29 -19.62
N ALA A 58 1.81 -3.34 -20.07
CA ALA A 58 1.20 -4.41 -20.87
C ALA A 58 0.10 -5.15 -20.09
N ALA A 59 0.35 -5.51 -18.82
CA ALA A 59 -0.61 -6.15 -17.95
C ALA A 59 -1.85 -5.27 -17.69
N LEU A 60 -1.64 -3.98 -17.41
CA LEU A 60 -2.73 -3.02 -17.24
C LEU A 60 -3.56 -2.88 -18.53
N GLY A 61 -2.90 -2.79 -19.68
CA GLY A 61 -3.55 -2.73 -20.99
C GLY A 61 -4.42 -3.96 -21.27
N ALA A 62 -3.97 -5.16 -20.89
CA ALA A 62 -4.75 -6.39 -21.05
C ALA A 62 -6.05 -6.37 -20.23
N VAL A 63 -5.98 -5.96 -18.96
CA VAL A 63 -7.17 -5.83 -18.08
C VAL A 63 -8.16 -4.81 -18.64
N LEU A 64 -7.67 -3.67 -19.11
CA LEU A 64 -8.51 -2.62 -19.69
C LEU A 64 -9.10 -3.02 -21.06
N LYS A 65 -8.46 -3.92 -21.79
CA LYS A 65 -8.97 -4.45 -23.06
C LYS A 65 -10.04 -5.51 -22.85
N GLU A 66 -9.91 -6.35 -21.80
CA GLU A 66 -10.89 -7.39 -21.47
C GLU A 66 -12.20 -6.82 -20.89
N GLY A 67 -12.13 -5.71 -20.17
CA GLY A 67 -13.32 -4.93 -19.82
C GLY A 67 -13.46 -3.75 -20.77
N ASN A 68 -14.30 -3.83 -21.82
CA ASN A 68 -14.62 -2.77 -22.79
C ASN A 68 -14.83 -1.35 -22.18
N TYR A 69 -13.78 -0.71 -21.72
CA TYR A 69 -13.72 0.70 -21.35
C TYR A 69 -13.03 1.41 -22.50
N ASN A 70 -13.84 1.94 -23.41
CA ASN A 70 -13.43 2.93 -24.38
C ASN A 70 -13.02 4.19 -23.61
N VAL A 71 -11.75 4.28 -23.22
CA VAL A 71 -11.15 5.56 -22.84
C VAL A 71 -11.02 6.34 -24.14
N LYS A 72 -12.03 7.17 -24.42
CA LYS A 72 -12.02 8.13 -25.53
C LYS A 72 -10.88 9.12 -25.37
#